data_AF-A0A2T9KDV7-F1
#
_entry.id   AF-A0A2T9KDV7-F1
#
_cell.length_a   1.000
_cell.length_b   1.000
_cell.length_c   1.000
_cell.angle_alpha   90.00
_cell.angle_beta   90.00
_cell.angle_gamma   90.00
#
_symmetry.space_group_name_H-M   'P 1'
#
loop_
_entity.id
_entity.type
_entity.pdbx_description
1 polymer ?
#
loop_
_entity_poly.entity_id
_entity_poly.type
_entity_poly.pdbx_seq_one_letter_code
_entity_poly.pdbx_strand_id
1 'polypeptide(L)'
;MLAALAVATAAGWTQPVMAQTATAPSARPSPGDCLWNALPEADRAEVLTAYGRDMNSATKALASRNKAIQAAAAACVGREGAPRLFVQFATTSAMIRAASAQRLAPAGLTSDGLRTLWNQADPAARACFRVNAARVYGPMAEKLLNGETCPDQKAAQTVLAAARLDLAKDTAQAAQALIHFNAIAQGEQADALLAAFVRYGPTPAGS
;
A
#
# COMPACT_ATOMS: atom_id res chain seq x y z
N MET A 1 31.31 -71.22 -18.32
CA MET A 1 30.35 -71.13 -17.19
C MET A 1 29.97 -69.66 -17.09
N LEU A 2 28.87 -69.22 -17.74
CA LEU A 2 27.56 -68.82 -17.13
C LEU A 2 27.77 -67.83 -15.95
N ALA A 3 27.26 -66.59 -15.89
CA ALA A 3 26.07 -65.90 -16.43
C ALA A 3 26.35 -64.35 -16.49
N ALA A 4 25.86 -63.53 -17.43
CA ALA A 4 24.53 -62.84 -17.51
C ALA A 4 24.13 -62.16 -16.18
N LEU A 5 23.69 -60.90 -16.00
CA LEU A 5 23.07 -59.77 -16.73
C LEU A 5 23.48 -58.47 -15.96
N ALA A 6 23.35 -57.22 -16.38
CA ALA A 6 22.25 -56.55 -17.07
C ALA A 6 22.71 -55.22 -17.71
N VAL A 7 22.06 -54.89 -18.83
CA VAL A 7 22.07 -53.60 -19.52
C VAL A 7 21.06 -52.67 -18.86
N ALA A 8 21.39 -51.39 -18.67
CA ALA A 8 20.41 -50.32 -18.63
C ALA A 8 21.05 -48.99 -19.10
N THR A 9 20.80 -48.64 -20.36
CA THR A 9 21.04 -47.33 -20.94
C THR A 9 20.08 -46.31 -20.33
N ALA A 10 20.60 -45.32 -19.62
CA ALA A 10 19.82 -44.16 -19.19
C ALA A 10 19.73 -43.14 -20.33
N ALA A 11 18.71 -43.28 -21.16
CA ALA A 11 18.15 -42.16 -21.92
C ALA A 11 17.01 -41.56 -21.09
N GLY A 12 17.09 -40.28 -20.74
CA GLY A 12 15.95 -39.64 -20.09
C GLY A 12 16.09 -38.16 -19.76
N TRP A 13 15.56 -37.34 -20.66
CA TRP A 13 14.81 -36.09 -20.41
C TRP A 13 15.50 -34.97 -19.62
N THR A 14 16.18 -34.08 -20.37
CA THR A 14 16.29 -32.66 -20.05
C THR A 14 14.89 -32.06 -19.90
N GLN A 15 14.51 -31.69 -18.68
CA GLN A 15 13.31 -30.88 -18.47
C GLN A 15 13.66 -29.41 -18.76
N PRO A 16 12.94 -28.71 -19.66
CA PRO A 16 13.02 -27.26 -19.69
C PRO A 16 12.38 -26.76 -18.39
N VAL A 17 13.13 -25.99 -17.60
CA VAL A 17 12.58 -25.17 -16.53
C VAL A 17 11.64 -24.18 -17.20
N MET A 18 10.35 -24.54 -17.27
CA MET A 18 9.29 -23.60 -17.57
C MET A 18 9.37 -22.52 -16.52
N ALA A 19 9.83 -21.34 -16.93
CA ALA A 19 9.66 -20.12 -16.20
C ALA A 19 8.17 -20.01 -15.87
N GLN A 20 7.83 -20.32 -14.61
CA GLN A 20 6.53 -20.00 -14.06
C GLN A 20 6.48 -18.48 -14.06
N THR A 21 5.95 -17.92 -15.13
CA THR A 21 5.29 -16.63 -15.08
C THR A 21 4.13 -16.82 -14.13
N ALA A 22 4.41 -16.70 -12.83
CA ALA A 22 3.40 -16.48 -11.82
C ALA A 22 2.76 -15.15 -12.20
N THR A 23 1.73 -15.20 -13.03
CA THR A 23 0.72 -14.16 -13.07
C THR A 23 0.18 -14.13 -11.65
N ALA A 24 0.71 -13.20 -10.84
CA ALA A 24 0.22 -12.98 -9.50
C ALA A 24 -1.31 -12.86 -9.61
N PRO A 25 -2.08 -13.62 -8.82
CA PRO A 25 -3.54 -13.46 -8.83
C PRO A 25 -3.80 -11.97 -8.63
N SER A 26 -4.64 -11.36 -9.47
CA SER A 26 -5.07 -9.96 -9.29
C SER A 26 -5.51 -9.81 -7.85
N ALA A 27 -4.61 -9.25 -7.03
CA ALA A 27 -4.82 -9.18 -5.61
C ALA A 27 -6.11 -8.41 -5.42
N ARG A 28 -7.02 -8.93 -4.60
CA ARG A 28 -8.24 -8.22 -4.26
C ARG A 28 -7.84 -6.78 -3.90
N PRO A 29 -8.50 -5.74 -4.44
CA PRO A 29 -8.16 -4.37 -4.12
C PRO A 29 -8.10 -4.19 -2.61
N SER A 30 -7.13 -3.42 -2.12
CA SER A 30 -7.07 -3.19 -0.68
C SER A 30 -8.37 -2.56 -0.18
N PRO A 31 -8.76 -2.79 1.08
CA PRO A 31 -9.89 -2.09 1.69
C PRO A 31 -9.83 -0.58 1.46
N GLY A 32 -8.65 0.04 1.60
CA GLY A 32 -8.46 1.47 1.30
C GLY A 32 -8.77 1.84 -0.14
N ASP A 33 -8.28 1.08 -1.12
CA ASP A 33 -8.57 1.32 -2.55
C ASP A 33 -10.06 1.12 -2.86
N CYS A 34 -10.70 0.11 -2.29
CA CYS A 34 -12.14 -0.10 -2.40
C CYS A 34 -12.93 1.09 -1.83
N LEU A 35 -12.60 1.54 -0.62
CA LEU A 35 -13.28 2.66 0.06
C LEU A 35 -13.15 3.96 -0.72
N TRP A 36 -11.96 4.26 -1.24
CA TRP A 36 -11.71 5.42 -2.08
C TRP A 36 -12.53 5.33 -3.38
N ASN A 37 -12.52 4.18 -4.04
CA ASN A 37 -13.22 3.98 -5.32
C ASN A 37 -14.75 3.88 -5.18
N ALA A 38 -15.26 3.61 -3.97
CA ALA A 38 -16.69 3.64 -3.68
C ALA A 38 -17.28 5.06 -3.63
N LEU A 39 -16.45 6.09 -3.46
CA LEU A 39 -16.90 7.48 -3.54
C LEU A 39 -17.28 7.84 -4.99
N PRO A 40 -18.28 8.71 -5.21
CA PRO A 40 -18.53 9.27 -6.53
C PRO A 40 -17.28 9.96 -7.12
N GLU A 41 -17.12 9.92 -8.44
CA GLU A 41 -15.97 10.54 -9.10
C GLU A 41 -15.85 12.04 -8.82
N ALA A 42 -16.99 12.75 -8.81
CA ALA A 42 -17.05 14.17 -8.47
C ALA A 42 -16.53 14.45 -7.05
N ASP A 43 -16.88 13.60 -6.08
CA ASP A 43 -16.42 13.72 -4.70
C ASP A 43 -14.90 13.48 -4.60
N ARG A 44 -14.38 12.48 -5.32
CA ARG A 44 -12.93 12.25 -5.40
C ARG A 44 -12.22 13.44 -6.02
N ALA A 45 -12.74 13.98 -7.12
CA ALA A 45 -12.16 15.15 -7.80
C ALA A 45 -12.12 16.39 -6.89
N GLU A 46 -13.15 16.61 -6.06
CA GLU A 46 -13.17 17.69 -5.07
C GLU A 46 -12.06 17.51 -4.02
N VAL A 47 -11.89 16.30 -3.49
CA VAL A 47 -10.85 15.98 -2.49
C VAL A 47 -9.45 16.16 -3.09
N LEU A 48 -9.23 15.69 -4.32
CA LEU A 48 -7.97 15.86 -5.04
C LEU A 48 -7.67 17.33 -5.35
N THR A 49 -8.69 18.10 -5.73
CA THR A 49 -8.58 19.56 -5.89
C THR A 49 -8.20 20.24 -4.57
N ALA A 50 -8.80 19.82 -3.45
CA ALA A 50 -8.47 20.34 -2.14
C ALA A 50 -7.03 19.99 -1.71
N TYR A 51 -6.55 18.79 -2.04
CA TYR A 51 -5.15 18.40 -1.89
C TYR A 51 -4.21 19.28 -2.71
N GLY A 52 -4.66 19.77 -3.87
CA GLY A 52 -3.99 20.82 -4.66
C GLY A 52 -3.54 22.01 -3.82
N ARG A 53 -4.38 22.43 -2.86
CA ARG A 53 -4.10 23.53 -1.93
C ARG A 53 -3.19 23.08 -0.80
N ASP A 54 -3.61 22.10 -0.01
CA ASP A 54 -2.85 21.56 1.12
C ASP A 54 -3.50 20.28 1.70
N MET A 55 -2.76 19.56 2.54
CA MET A 55 -3.20 18.30 3.16
C MET A 55 -4.39 18.48 4.11
N ASN A 56 -4.47 19.62 4.83
CA ASN A 56 -5.57 19.87 5.77
C ASN A 56 -6.88 20.08 5.02
N SER A 57 -6.82 20.83 3.90
CA SER A 57 -7.95 21.01 2.98
C SER A 57 -8.43 19.67 2.42
N ALA A 58 -7.51 18.80 1.97
CA ALA A 58 -7.87 17.45 1.50
C ALA A 58 -8.52 16.61 2.60
N THR A 59 -7.96 16.63 3.81
CA THR A 59 -8.46 15.85 4.95
C THR A 59 -9.85 16.32 5.37
N LYS A 60 -10.10 17.65 5.39
CA LYS A 60 -11.42 18.21 5.65
C LYS A 60 -12.44 17.83 4.57
N ALA A 61 -12.04 17.91 3.30
CA ALA A 61 -12.89 17.49 2.18
C ALA A 61 -13.21 15.99 2.25
N LEU A 62 -12.25 15.13 2.58
CA LEU A 62 -12.49 13.71 2.78
C LEU A 62 -13.41 13.45 3.99
N ALA A 63 -13.19 14.18 5.09
CA ALA A 63 -13.98 14.03 6.31
C ALA A 63 -15.46 14.39 6.11
N SER A 64 -15.79 15.33 5.21
CA SER A 64 -17.18 15.63 4.85
C SER A 64 -17.89 14.45 4.17
N ARG A 65 -17.12 13.48 3.65
CA ARG A 65 -17.60 12.25 2.99
C ARG A 65 -17.60 11.04 3.91
N ASN A 66 -17.31 11.21 5.20
CA ASN A 66 -17.24 10.13 6.19
C ASN A 66 -18.50 9.24 6.17
N LYS A 67 -19.71 9.79 6.03
CA LYS A 67 -20.94 8.99 5.99
C LYS A 67 -20.95 8.00 4.81
N ALA A 68 -20.55 8.44 3.62
CA ALA A 68 -20.47 7.59 2.44
C ALA A 68 -19.37 6.53 2.58
N ILE A 69 -18.20 6.93 3.09
CA ILE A 69 -17.08 6.02 3.38
C ILE A 69 -17.50 4.92 4.35
N GLN A 70 -18.20 5.26 5.44
CA GLN A 70 -18.66 4.28 6.42
C GLN A 70 -19.75 3.37 5.86
N ALA A 71 -20.65 3.88 5.00
CA ALA A 71 -21.65 3.05 4.34
C ALA A 71 -21.03 1.99 3.41
N ALA A 72 -19.89 2.27 2.80
CA ALA A 72 -19.16 1.33 1.96
C ALA A 72 -18.27 0.34 2.76
N ALA A 73 -18.06 0.59 4.06
CA ALA A 73 -17.06 -0.13 4.84
C ALA A 73 -17.31 -1.64 4.93
N ALA A 74 -18.56 -2.06 5.14
CA ALA A 74 -18.87 -3.49 5.24
C ALA A 74 -18.55 -4.24 3.93
N ALA A 75 -18.88 -3.66 2.78
CA ALA A 75 -18.60 -4.25 1.47
C ALA A 75 -17.10 -4.33 1.17
N CYS A 76 -16.36 -3.27 1.52
CA CYS A 76 -14.91 -3.20 1.26
C CYS A 76 -14.07 -4.03 2.24
N VAL A 77 -14.45 -4.07 3.51
CA VAL A 77 -13.75 -4.83 4.56
C VAL A 77 -14.18 -6.30 4.58
N GLY A 78 -15.40 -6.59 4.13
CA GLY A 78 -15.99 -7.93 4.17
C GLY A 78 -16.63 -8.29 5.51
N ARG A 79 -16.82 -7.32 6.40
CA ARG A 79 -17.45 -7.50 7.72
C ARG A 79 -18.02 -6.17 8.23
N GLU A 80 -19.21 -6.23 8.83
CA GLU A 80 -19.82 -5.08 9.52
C GLU A 80 -19.06 -4.67 10.79
N GLY A 81 -19.24 -3.43 11.22
CA GLY A 81 -18.67 -2.92 12.48
C GLY A 81 -17.17 -2.63 12.42
N ALA A 82 -16.59 -2.49 11.23
CA ALA A 82 -15.19 -2.11 11.07
C ALA A 82 -14.87 -0.83 11.86
N PRO A 83 -13.79 -0.80 12.67
CA PRO A 83 -13.47 0.37 13.47
C PRO A 83 -13.28 1.62 12.60
N ARG A 84 -14.04 2.67 12.91
CA ARG A 84 -14.06 3.92 12.14
C ARG A 84 -12.66 4.47 11.86
N LEU A 85 -11.79 4.40 12.88
CA LEU A 85 -10.42 4.89 12.79
C LEU A 85 -9.61 4.14 11.72
N PHE A 86 -9.75 2.82 11.64
CA PHE A 86 -9.02 1.99 10.65
C PHE A 86 -9.53 2.26 9.23
N VAL A 87 -10.85 2.37 9.08
CA VAL A 87 -11.50 2.76 7.81
C VAL A 87 -11.02 4.14 7.35
N GLN A 88 -10.90 5.11 8.27
CA GLN A 88 -10.39 6.44 7.98
C GLN A 88 -8.92 6.41 7.54
N PHE A 89 -8.06 5.67 8.24
CA PHE A 89 -6.65 5.56 7.86
C PHE A 89 -6.47 4.86 6.51
N ALA A 90 -7.21 3.78 6.25
CA ALA A 90 -7.19 3.09 4.96
C ALA A 90 -7.62 4.03 3.82
N THR A 91 -8.75 4.71 3.97
CA THR A 91 -9.27 5.64 2.92
C THR A 91 -8.35 6.85 2.72
N THR A 92 -7.84 7.44 3.81
CA THR A 92 -6.92 8.58 3.74
C THR A 92 -5.63 8.20 3.02
N SER A 93 -5.10 7.00 3.28
CA SER A 93 -3.91 6.50 2.60
C SER A 93 -4.13 6.35 1.08
N ALA A 94 -5.29 5.84 0.67
CA ALA A 94 -5.65 5.69 -0.74
C ALA A 94 -5.82 7.05 -1.43
N MET A 95 -6.47 8.00 -0.75
CA MET A 95 -6.58 9.39 -1.19
C MET A 95 -5.21 10.03 -1.42
N ILE A 96 -4.30 9.93 -0.45
CA ILE A 96 -2.95 10.50 -0.57
C ILE A 96 -2.19 9.84 -1.71
N ARG A 97 -2.27 8.51 -1.87
CA ARG A 97 -1.65 7.80 -3.00
C ARG A 97 -2.18 8.30 -4.34
N ALA A 98 -3.49 8.47 -4.49
CA ALA A 98 -4.10 9.00 -5.71
C ALA A 98 -3.64 10.44 -5.98
N ALA A 99 -3.65 11.30 -4.97
CA ALA A 99 -3.30 12.71 -5.11
C ALA A 99 -1.83 12.94 -5.44
N SER A 100 -0.94 12.24 -4.72
CA SER A 100 0.50 12.30 -4.98
C SER A 100 0.86 11.69 -6.35
N ALA A 101 0.22 10.59 -6.76
CA ALA A 101 0.43 10.03 -8.10
C ALA A 101 0.03 11.01 -9.21
N GLN A 102 -1.09 11.75 -9.06
CA GLN A 102 -1.47 12.79 -10.03
C GLN A 102 -0.42 13.90 -10.15
N ARG A 103 0.19 14.31 -9.03
CA ARG A 103 1.26 15.33 -9.03
C ARG A 103 2.58 14.82 -9.59
N LEU A 104 2.82 13.51 -9.52
CA LEU A 104 4.02 12.86 -10.02
C LEU A 104 3.92 12.43 -11.49
N ALA A 105 2.70 12.34 -12.04
CA ALA A 105 2.46 11.96 -13.43
C ALA A 105 3.22 12.82 -14.47
N PRO A 106 3.35 14.15 -14.33
CA PRO A 106 4.17 14.96 -15.26
C PRO A 106 5.66 14.60 -15.27
N ALA A 107 6.16 13.98 -14.20
CA ALA A 107 7.54 13.45 -14.12
C ALA A 107 7.64 12.00 -14.65
N GLY A 108 6.59 11.46 -15.26
CA GLY A 108 6.55 10.09 -15.79
C GLY A 108 6.34 9.00 -14.74
N LEU A 109 6.02 9.38 -13.49
CA LEU A 109 5.81 8.45 -12.38
C LEU A 109 4.32 8.13 -12.21
N THR A 110 3.92 6.96 -12.70
CA THR A 110 2.55 6.44 -12.59
C THR A 110 2.33 5.72 -11.26
N SER A 111 1.07 5.50 -10.86
CA SER A 111 0.73 4.71 -9.67
C SER A 111 1.36 3.30 -9.69
N ASP A 112 1.35 2.62 -10.83
CA ASP A 112 1.95 1.30 -10.99
C ASP A 112 3.49 1.34 -10.92
N GLY A 113 4.08 2.39 -11.49
CA GLY A 113 5.53 2.64 -11.37
C GLY A 113 5.94 2.87 -9.92
N LEU A 114 5.19 3.70 -9.19
CA LEU A 114 5.41 3.96 -7.77
C LEU A 114 5.22 2.70 -6.91
N ARG A 115 4.21 1.88 -7.22
CA ARG A 115 4.03 0.57 -6.56
C ARG A 115 5.20 -0.37 -6.84
N THR A 116 5.71 -0.38 -8.07
CA THR A 116 6.87 -1.19 -8.45
C THR A 116 8.11 -0.74 -7.67
N LEU A 117 8.37 0.56 -7.60
CA LEU A 117 9.46 1.14 -6.81
C LEU A 117 9.34 0.79 -5.32
N TRP A 118 8.13 0.84 -4.77
CA TRP A 118 7.88 0.39 -3.39
C TRP A 118 8.22 -1.08 -3.18
N ASN A 119 7.78 -1.96 -4.07
CA ASN A 119 8.01 -3.40 -3.96
C ASN A 119 9.50 -3.76 -4.10
N GLN A 120 10.26 -2.96 -4.87
CA GLN A 120 11.70 -3.12 -5.07
C GLN A 120 12.55 -2.40 -4.00
N ALA A 121 11.94 -1.53 -3.19
CA ALA A 121 12.65 -0.77 -2.18
C ALA A 121 13.27 -1.69 -1.12
N ASP A 122 14.49 -1.34 -0.72
CA ASP A 122 15.23 -2.02 0.34
C ASP A 122 14.37 -2.13 1.63
N PRO A 123 14.40 -3.27 2.35
CA PRO A 123 13.67 -3.43 3.60
C PRO A 123 13.91 -2.31 4.62
N ALA A 124 15.12 -1.76 4.71
CA ALA A 124 15.45 -0.63 5.59
C ALA A 124 14.68 0.65 5.19
N ALA A 125 14.58 0.93 3.88
CA ALA A 125 13.79 2.06 3.38
C ALA A 125 12.31 1.89 3.73
N ARG A 126 11.75 0.69 3.50
CA ARG A 126 10.36 0.39 3.83
C ARG A 126 10.09 0.48 5.33
N ALA A 127 11.02 0.06 6.18
CA ALA A 127 10.92 0.22 7.63
C ALA A 127 10.86 1.70 8.03
N CYS A 128 11.68 2.56 7.43
CA CYS A 128 11.61 4.01 7.66
C CYS A 128 10.26 4.62 7.25
N PHE A 129 9.69 4.23 6.11
CA PHE A 129 8.35 4.67 5.70
C PHE A 129 7.27 4.15 6.65
N ARG A 130 7.36 2.91 7.13
CA ARG A 130 6.42 2.36 8.14
C ARG A 130 6.50 3.07 9.48
N VAL A 131 7.69 3.41 9.96
CA VAL A 131 7.89 4.22 11.17
C VAL A 131 7.26 5.60 11.02
N ASN A 132 7.47 6.26 9.89
CA ASN A 132 6.87 7.56 9.61
C ASN A 132 5.34 7.47 9.50
N ALA A 133 4.84 6.47 8.78
CA ALA A 133 3.41 6.21 8.64
C ALA A 133 2.73 5.90 9.97
N ALA A 134 3.36 5.13 10.86
CA ALA A 134 2.80 4.75 12.14
C ALA A 134 2.47 5.96 13.04
N ARG A 135 3.17 7.09 12.88
CA ARG A 135 2.95 8.31 13.67
C ARG A 135 1.50 8.82 13.59
N VAL A 136 0.81 8.58 12.47
CA VAL A 136 -0.60 9.03 12.32
C VAL A 136 -1.55 8.27 13.25
N TYR A 137 -1.14 7.10 13.75
CA TYR A 137 -1.91 6.27 14.68
C TYR A 137 -1.71 6.69 16.15
N GLY A 138 -0.90 7.72 16.42
CA GLY A 138 -0.70 8.28 17.76
C GLY A 138 -0.23 7.22 18.76
N PRO A 139 -0.88 7.08 19.94
CA PRO A 139 -0.47 6.09 20.95
C PRO A 139 -0.48 4.62 20.49
N MET A 140 -1.16 4.29 19.39
CA MET A 140 -1.12 2.92 18.86
C MET A 140 0.14 2.63 18.02
N ALA A 141 0.91 3.67 17.66
CA ALA A 141 2.08 3.54 16.80
C ALA A 141 3.10 2.53 17.34
N GLU A 142 3.41 2.57 18.64
CA GLU A 142 4.39 1.67 19.25
C GLU A 142 3.98 0.20 19.14
N LYS A 143 2.69 -0.08 19.36
CA LYS A 143 2.15 -1.44 19.23
C LYS A 143 2.15 -1.92 17.79
N LEU A 144 1.83 -1.04 16.84
CA LEU A 144 1.84 -1.34 15.41
C LEU A 144 3.25 -1.62 14.89
N LEU A 145 4.23 -0.86 15.35
CA LEU A 145 5.61 -1.02 14.92
C LEU A 145 6.24 -2.29 15.47
N ASN A 146 5.79 -2.80 16.62
CA ASN A 146 6.34 -4.02 17.24
C ASN A 146 7.88 -4.00 17.31
N GLY A 147 8.45 -2.86 17.71
CA GLY A 147 9.90 -2.65 17.78
C GLY A 147 10.58 -2.28 16.45
N GLU A 148 9.83 -2.13 15.35
CA GLU A 148 10.38 -1.63 14.08
C GLU A 148 10.91 -0.20 14.24
N THR A 149 12.12 0.02 13.72
CA THR A 149 12.81 1.32 13.75
C THR A 149 13.20 1.73 12.33
N CYS A 150 13.62 2.99 12.15
CA CYS A 150 14.21 3.46 10.91
C CYS A 150 15.74 3.36 11.02
N PRO A 151 16.36 2.27 10.51
CA PRO A 151 17.79 2.01 10.73
C PRO A 151 18.69 2.92 9.89
N ASP A 152 18.19 3.49 8.80
CA ASP A 152 18.94 4.39 7.93
C ASP A 152 18.07 5.54 7.41
N GLN A 153 18.36 6.75 7.89
CA GLN A 153 17.67 7.97 7.47
C GLN A 153 17.94 8.34 6.00
N LYS A 154 19.00 7.80 5.38
CA LYS A 154 19.30 7.99 3.96
C LYS A 154 18.54 7.01 3.06
N ALA A 155 17.93 5.96 3.61
CA ALA A 155 17.24 4.94 2.80
C ALA A 155 16.09 5.51 1.95
N ALA A 156 15.46 6.59 2.40
CA ALA A 156 14.49 7.35 1.61
C ALA A 156 15.11 8.00 0.34
N GLN A 157 16.38 8.41 0.38
CA GLN A 157 17.08 8.98 -0.77
C GLN A 157 17.33 7.92 -1.85
N THR A 158 17.59 6.68 -1.47
CA THR A 158 17.75 5.56 -2.41
C THR A 158 16.48 5.32 -3.22
N VAL A 159 15.31 5.41 -2.58
CA VAL A 159 14.02 5.26 -3.27
C VAL A 159 13.75 6.43 -4.21
N LEU A 160 14.12 7.65 -3.82
CA LEU A 160 14.04 8.82 -4.72
C LEU A 160 14.97 8.68 -5.93
N ALA A 161 16.20 8.20 -5.74
CA ALA A 161 17.14 7.95 -6.83
C ALA A 161 16.59 6.89 -7.81
N ALA A 162 15.95 5.84 -7.31
CA ALA A 162 15.28 4.84 -8.16
C ALA A 162 14.09 5.43 -8.94
N ALA A 163 13.39 6.43 -8.37
CA ALA A 163 12.37 7.23 -9.06
C ALA A 163 12.96 8.29 -10.00
N ARG A 164 14.30 8.38 -10.13
CA ARG A 164 15.03 9.42 -10.85
C ARG A 164 14.72 10.85 -10.35
N LEU A 165 14.45 10.98 -9.06
CA LEU A 165 14.22 12.26 -8.39
C LEU A 165 15.45 12.62 -7.54
N ASP A 166 15.94 13.83 -7.73
CA ASP A 166 17.00 14.43 -6.92
C ASP A 166 16.37 15.37 -5.89
N LEU A 167 16.61 15.14 -4.60
CA LEU A 167 15.97 15.93 -3.53
C LEU A 167 16.33 17.43 -3.59
N ALA A 168 17.50 17.78 -4.12
CA ALA A 168 17.95 19.16 -4.22
C ALA A 168 17.42 19.87 -5.46
N LYS A 169 17.13 19.13 -6.54
CA LYS A 169 16.66 19.70 -7.83
C LYS A 169 15.16 19.59 -8.01
N ASP A 170 14.58 18.47 -7.57
CA ASP A 170 13.19 18.09 -7.78
C ASP A 170 12.40 18.17 -6.46
N THR A 171 12.68 19.15 -5.61
CA THR A 171 12.20 19.23 -4.22
C THR A 171 10.70 18.96 -4.08
N ALA A 172 9.87 19.52 -4.96
CA ALA A 172 8.42 19.33 -4.91
C ALA A 172 7.99 17.89 -5.26
N GLN A 173 8.57 17.31 -6.31
CA GLN A 173 8.30 15.94 -6.75
C GLN A 173 8.87 14.94 -5.75
N ALA A 174 10.09 15.15 -5.27
CA ALA A 174 10.71 14.33 -4.23
C ALA A 174 9.85 14.31 -2.95
N ALA A 175 9.35 15.46 -2.51
CA ALA A 175 8.42 15.52 -1.38
C ALA A 175 7.13 14.73 -1.63
N GLN A 176 6.52 14.85 -2.83
CA GLN A 176 5.32 14.07 -3.17
C GLN A 176 5.59 12.56 -3.25
N ALA A 177 6.75 12.15 -3.76
CA ALA A 177 7.14 10.75 -3.78
C ALA A 177 7.31 10.18 -2.36
N LEU A 178 7.98 10.90 -1.46
CA LEU A 178 8.09 10.48 -0.06
C LEU A 178 6.72 10.40 0.63
N ILE A 179 5.84 11.38 0.38
CA ILE A 179 4.45 11.34 0.86
C ILE A 179 3.71 10.11 0.31
N HIS A 180 3.89 9.79 -0.97
CA HIS A 180 3.29 8.62 -1.60
C HIS A 180 3.73 7.32 -0.92
N PHE A 181 5.03 7.14 -0.68
CA PHE A 181 5.56 5.93 -0.03
C PHE A 181 5.14 5.82 1.43
N ASN A 182 5.08 6.93 2.18
CA ASN A 182 4.46 6.95 3.51
C ASN A 182 2.98 6.51 3.45
N ALA A 183 2.24 6.96 2.43
CA ALA A 183 0.83 6.58 2.26
C ALA A 183 0.67 5.11 1.86
N ILE A 184 1.59 4.53 1.10
CA ILE A 184 1.61 3.08 0.88
C ILE A 184 1.75 2.36 2.22
N ALA A 185 2.76 2.71 3.02
CA ALA A 185 3.02 2.08 4.31
C ALA A 185 1.85 2.24 5.30
N GLN A 186 1.23 3.43 5.33
CA GLN A 186 0.03 3.69 6.13
C GLN A 186 -1.13 2.78 5.71
N GLY A 187 -1.33 2.60 4.40
CA GLY A 187 -2.37 1.72 3.86
C GLY A 187 -2.15 0.26 4.27
N GLU A 188 -0.93 -0.25 4.13
CA GLU A 188 -0.58 -1.61 4.55
C GLU A 188 -0.84 -1.85 6.05
N GLN A 189 -0.50 -0.88 6.91
CA GLN A 189 -0.79 -0.94 8.34
C GLN A 189 -2.30 -0.93 8.63
N ALA A 190 -3.08 -0.09 7.93
CA ALA A 190 -4.53 -0.02 8.09
C ALA A 190 -5.19 -1.32 7.62
N ASP A 191 -4.74 -1.87 6.50
CA ASP A 191 -5.25 -3.11 5.94
C ASP A 191 -4.96 -4.30 6.89
N ALA A 192 -3.77 -4.33 7.50
CA ALA A 192 -3.44 -5.34 8.52
C ALA A 192 -4.35 -5.24 9.76
N LEU A 193 -4.65 -4.03 10.23
CA LEU A 193 -5.60 -3.80 11.32
C LEU A 193 -7.02 -4.23 10.96
N LEU A 194 -7.48 -3.93 9.74
CA LEU A 194 -8.79 -4.35 9.25
C LEU A 194 -8.86 -5.87 9.10
N ALA A 195 -7.81 -6.52 8.59
CA ALA A 195 -7.73 -7.97 8.53
C ALA A 195 -7.75 -8.62 9.92
N ALA A 196 -7.02 -8.05 10.89
CA ALA A 196 -7.06 -8.48 12.28
C ALA A 196 -8.46 -8.31 12.90
N PHE A 197 -9.13 -7.19 12.62
CA PHE A 197 -10.52 -6.98 13.03
C PHE A 197 -11.45 -8.03 12.42
N VAL A 198 -11.33 -8.33 11.12
CA VAL A 198 -12.15 -9.36 10.48
C VAL A 198 -11.96 -10.71 11.16
N ARG A 199 -10.73 -11.06 11.51
CA ARG A 199 -10.38 -12.36 12.08
C ARG A 199 -10.68 -12.51 13.57
N TYR A 200 -10.46 -11.46 14.35
CA TYR A 200 -10.45 -11.51 15.82
C TYR A 200 -11.37 -10.49 16.50
N GLY A 201 -12.01 -9.61 15.72
CA GLY A 201 -12.90 -8.58 16.24
C GLY A 201 -14.18 -9.16 16.86
N PRO A 202 -14.85 -8.39 17.74
CA PRO A 202 -16.08 -8.82 18.42
C PRO A 202 -17.21 -9.06 17.41
N THR A 203 -17.97 -10.14 17.58
CA THR A 203 -19.09 -10.51 16.70
C THR A 203 -20.05 -9.33 16.50
N PRO A 204 -20.56 -9.08 15.29
CA PRO A 204 -21.56 -8.03 15.08
C PRO A 204 -22.74 -8.23 16.03
N ALA A 205 -23.19 -7.17 16.69
CA ALA A 205 -24.34 -7.26 17.58
C ALA A 205 -25.59 -7.59 16.75
N GLY A 206 -26.13 -8.80 16.90
CA GLY A 206 -27.37 -9.23 16.23
C GLY A 206 -27.24 -10.32 15.16
N SER A 207 -26.11 -11.03 15.09
CA SER A 207 -26.01 -12.30 14.34
C SER A 207 -26.77 -13.44 15.01
#